data_AF-A0A7S0MZK8-F1
#
_entry.id   AF-A0A7S0MZK8-F1
#
_cell.length_a   1.000
_cell.length_b   1.000
_cell.length_c   1.000
_cell.angle_alpha   90.00
_cell.angle_beta   90.00
_cell.angle_gamma   90.00
#
_symmetry.space_group_name_H-M   'P 1'
#
loop_
_entity.id
_entity.type
_entity.pdbx_description
1 polymer ?
#
loop_
_entity_poly.entity_id
_entity_poly.type
_entity_poly.pdbx_seq_one_letter_code
_entity_poly.pdbx_strand_id
1 'polypeptide(L)'
;GQEAANLTRAFNDAVGITGAILTKLDGDTRGGAALSVQRISGRPIKFIGVGEKVEALEPFYPERMAGRILGMGDVVSFVEKAQKVVDEKDAKRLAEKMLANKFDFDDFLKQSQMVKQMGSLAGMLKMMPGASGISNEALAQAEE
;
A
#
# COMPACT_ATOMS: atom_id res chain seq x y z
N GLY A 1 -9.04 -6.86 -19.18
CA GLY A 1 -7.79 -7.44 -19.73
C GLY A 1 -7.85 -7.64 -21.24
N GLN A 2 -8.60 -8.65 -21.70
CA GLN A 2 -8.71 -8.98 -23.13
C GLN A 2 -9.44 -7.90 -23.94
N GLU A 3 -10.48 -7.28 -23.39
CA GLU A 3 -11.19 -6.20 -24.07
C GLU A 3 -10.29 -4.96 -24.28
N ALA A 4 -9.51 -4.60 -23.26
CA ALA A 4 -8.49 -3.55 -23.36
C ALA A 4 -7.45 -3.84 -24.46
N ALA A 5 -7.11 -5.11 -24.67
CA ALA A 5 -6.21 -5.54 -25.74
C ALA A 5 -6.79 -5.24 -27.13
N ASN A 6 -8.04 -5.62 -27.35
CA ASN A 6 -8.73 -5.43 -28.63
C ASN A 6 -8.95 -3.95 -28.94
N LEU A 7 -9.40 -3.18 -27.94
CA LEU A 7 -9.62 -1.74 -28.09
C LEU A 7 -8.31 -1.00 -28.40
N THR A 8 -7.24 -1.33 -27.68
CA THR A 8 -5.93 -0.70 -27.89
C THR A 8 -5.41 -0.99 -29.29
N ARG A 9 -5.56 -2.24 -29.77
CA ARG A 9 -5.15 -2.61 -31.13
C ARG A 9 -5.91 -1.78 -32.16
N ALA A 10 -7.24 -1.76 -32.08
CA ALA A 10 -8.07 -1.04 -33.03
C ALA A 10 -7.73 0.46 -33.10
N PHE A 11 -7.56 1.12 -31.95
CA PHE A 11 -7.19 2.54 -31.91
C PHE A 11 -5.76 2.80 -32.38
N ASN A 12 -4.81 1.97 -31.95
CA ASN A 12 -3.41 2.15 -32.33
C ASN A 12 -3.22 1.95 -33.84
N ASP A 13 -3.91 0.99 -34.44
CA ASP A 13 -3.81 0.69 -35.87
C ASP A 13 -4.53 1.77 -36.72
N ALA A 14 -5.64 2.33 -36.21
CA ALA A 14 -6.42 3.33 -36.93
C ALA A 14 -5.79 4.74 -36.93
N VAL A 15 -5.31 5.20 -35.77
CA VAL A 15 -4.84 6.59 -35.59
C VAL A 15 -3.45 6.71 -35.00
N GLY A 16 -2.92 5.64 -34.42
CA GLY A 16 -1.65 5.67 -33.68
C GLY A 16 -1.80 6.38 -32.34
N ILE A 17 -1.64 5.64 -31.24
CA ILE A 17 -1.60 6.27 -29.92
C ILE A 17 -0.15 6.64 -29.55
N THR A 18 0.00 7.67 -28.72
CA THR A 18 1.32 8.10 -28.21
C THR A 18 1.52 7.73 -26.74
N GLY A 19 0.44 7.35 -26.06
CA GLY A 19 0.43 6.90 -24.69
C GLY A 19 -0.99 6.60 -24.23
N ALA A 20 -1.12 6.06 -23.03
CA ALA A 20 -2.39 5.69 -22.46
C ALA A 20 -2.55 6.18 -21.01
N ILE A 21 -3.79 6.30 -20.57
CA ILE A 21 -4.17 6.49 -19.17
C ILE A 21 -5.07 5.32 -18.81
N LEU A 22 -4.79 4.66 -17.70
CA LEU A 22 -5.61 3.56 -17.20
C LEU A 22 -6.49 4.06 -16.08
N THR A 23 -7.79 3.84 -16.14
CA THR A 23 -8.71 4.22 -15.08
C THR A 23 -9.15 2.99 -14.28
N LYS A 24 -9.69 3.21 -13.08
CA LYS A 24 -10.22 2.17 -12.19
C LYS A 24 -9.21 1.07 -11.84
N LEU A 25 -7.98 1.47 -11.55
CA LEU A 25 -6.88 0.56 -11.18
C LEU A 25 -6.95 0.05 -9.73
N ASP A 26 -7.84 0.62 -8.94
CA ASP A 26 -8.31 0.08 -7.67
C ASP A 26 -9.05 -1.26 -7.88
N GLY A 27 -9.86 -1.38 -8.94
CA GLY A 27 -10.59 -2.61 -9.28
C GLY A 27 -9.80 -3.65 -10.10
N ASP A 28 -8.75 -3.26 -10.82
CA ASP A 28 -7.90 -4.18 -11.60
C ASP A 28 -6.81 -4.80 -10.70
N THR A 29 -7.16 -5.88 -9.99
CA THR A 29 -6.26 -6.58 -9.07
C THR A 29 -5.11 -7.33 -9.76
N ARG A 30 -5.15 -7.51 -11.09
CA ARG A 30 -4.16 -8.33 -11.82
C ARG A 30 -3.32 -7.55 -12.83
N GLY A 31 -3.55 -6.23 -12.97
CA GLY A 31 -2.79 -5.36 -13.89
C GLY A 31 -2.83 -5.80 -15.36
N GLY A 32 -3.81 -6.62 -15.72
CA GLY A 32 -3.88 -7.25 -17.04
C GLY A 32 -4.17 -6.22 -18.14
N ALA A 33 -4.90 -5.15 -17.83
CA ALA A 33 -5.13 -4.07 -18.79
C ALA A 33 -3.82 -3.32 -19.12
N ALA A 34 -2.99 -3.05 -18.11
CA ALA A 34 -1.70 -2.36 -18.30
C ALA A 34 -0.75 -3.17 -19.19
N LEU A 35 -0.63 -4.47 -18.93
CA LEU A 35 0.18 -5.37 -19.74
C LEU A 35 -0.34 -5.48 -21.17
N SER A 36 -1.65 -5.62 -21.37
CA SER A 36 -2.26 -5.66 -22.70
C SER A 36 -1.98 -4.41 -23.51
N VAL A 37 -2.19 -3.23 -22.92
CA VAL A 37 -1.96 -1.94 -23.59
C VAL A 37 -0.50 -1.80 -23.98
N GLN A 38 0.42 -2.09 -23.05
CA GLN A 38 1.85 -1.95 -23.28
C GLN A 38 2.35 -2.96 -24.33
N ARG A 39 1.88 -4.21 -24.29
CA ARG A 39 2.32 -5.26 -25.23
C ARG A 39 1.86 -5.00 -26.66
N ILE A 40 0.67 -4.40 -26.84
CA ILE A 40 0.07 -4.18 -28.16
C ILE A 40 0.53 -2.87 -28.77
N SER A 41 0.45 -1.78 -28.00
CA SER A 41 0.77 -0.46 -28.53
C SER A 41 2.26 -0.14 -28.47
N GLY A 42 3.01 -0.73 -27.52
CA GLY A 42 4.38 -0.33 -27.21
C GLY A 42 4.50 1.09 -26.66
N ARG A 43 3.38 1.73 -26.29
CA ARG A 43 3.34 3.13 -25.87
C ARG A 43 3.24 3.28 -24.35
N PRO A 44 3.91 4.28 -23.77
CA PRO A 44 3.93 4.45 -22.32
C PRO A 44 2.55 4.74 -21.75
N ILE A 45 2.25 4.09 -20.62
CA ILE A 45 1.14 4.50 -19.76
C ILE A 45 1.65 5.68 -18.92
N LYS A 46 0.94 6.81 -18.98
CA LYS A 46 1.38 8.06 -18.33
C LYS A 46 0.78 8.25 -16.94
N PHE A 47 -0.52 7.96 -16.81
CA PHE A 47 -1.29 8.15 -15.59
C PHE A 47 -2.20 6.97 -15.29
N ILE A 48 -2.58 6.86 -14.02
CA ILE A 48 -3.51 5.88 -13.51
C ILE A 48 -4.59 6.54 -12.64
N GLY A 49 -5.83 6.12 -12.82
CA GLY A 49 -6.95 6.49 -11.95
C GLY A 49 -7.10 5.44 -10.85
N VAL A 50 -6.89 5.83 -9.59
CA VAL A 50 -6.99 4.98 -8.40
C VAL A 50 -8.29 5.20 -7.61
N GLY A 51 -9.24 5.94 -8.18
CA GLY A 51 -10.55 6.20 -7.59
C GLY A 51 -11.42 7.09 -8.47
N GLU A 52 -12.56 7.53 -7.92
CA GLU A 52 -13.58 8.29 -8.67
C GLU A 52 -13.43 9.81 -8.53
N LYS A 53 -12.68 10.28 -7.53
CA LYS A 53 -12.47 11.71 -7.28
C LYS A 53 -11.51 12.32 -8.31
N VAL A 54 -11.61 13.63 -8.52
CA VAL A 54 -10.75 14.36 -9.46
C VAL A 54 -9.28 14.26 -9.06
N GLU A 55 -9.00 14.18 -7.75
CA GLU A 55 -7.66 14.05 -7.20
C GLU A 55 -7.10 12.62 -7.32
N ALA A 56 -7.90 11.64 -7.73
CA ALA A 56 -7.52 10.23 -7.79
C ALA A 56 -6.79 9.85 -9.09
N LEU A 57 -6.17 10.82 -9.77
CA LEU A 57 -5.33 10.61 -10.95
C LEU A 57 -3.85 10.77 -10.58
N GLU A 58 -3.10 9.67 -10.64
CA GLU A 58 -1.70 9.60 -10.22
C GLU A 58 -0.77 9.27 -11.40
N PRO A 59 0.50 9.69 -11.38
CA PRO A 59 1.50 9.23 -12.35
C PRO A 59 1.64 7.71 -12.33
N PHE A 60 1.87 7.11 -13.50
CA PHE A 60 2.12 5.68 -13.59
C PHE A 60 3.57 5.32 -13.27
N TYR A 61 3.76 4.38 -12.35
CA TYR A 61 5.08 3.82 -11.98
C TYR A 61 5.13 2.33 -12.37
N PRO A 62 5.86 1.96 -13.44
CA PRO A 62 5.94 0.58 -13.92
C PRO A 62 6.43 -0.42 -12.86
N GLU A 63 7.41 -0.03 -12.04
CA GLU A 63 8.01 -0.87 -11.01
C GLU A 63 6.98 -1.24 -9.93
N ARG A 64 6.16 -0.27 -9.52
CA ARG A 64 5.08 -0.50 -8.54
C ARG A 64 4.01 -1.42 -9.12
N MET A 65 3.64 -1.23 -10.39
CA MET A 65 2.69 -2.08 -11.09
C MET A 65 3.21 -3.52 -11.22
N ALA A 66 4.46 -3.69 -11.62
CA ALA A 66 5.11 -4.99 -11.71
C ALA A 66 5.16 -5.68 -10.34
N GLY A 67 5.52 -4.95 -9.28
CA GLY A 67 5.46 -5.45 -7.91
C GLY A 67 4.08 -5.94 -7.51
N ARG A 68 3.02 -5.16 -7.80
CA ARG A 68 1.63 -5.54 -7.52
C ARG A 68 1.20 -6.80 -8.27
N ILE A 69 1.57 -6.94 -9.55
CA ILE A 69 1.25 -8.12 -10.38
C ILE A 69 1.99 -9.37 -9.87
N LEU A 70 3.27 -9.23 -9.49
CA LEU A 70 4.10 -10.32 -8.98
C LEU A 70 3.83 -10.66 -7.50
N GLY A 71 2.87 -10.00 -6.86
CA GLY A 71 2.58 -10.18 -5.43
C GLY A 71 3.67 -9.64 -4.50
N MET A 72 4.64 -8.88 -5.02
CA MET A 72 5.70 -8.20 -4.27
C MET A 72 5.31 -6.75 -3.88
N GLY A 73 4.10 -6.31 -4.23
CA GLY A 73 3.59 -4.95 -4.01
C GLY A 73 3.46 -4.54 -2.55
N ASP A 74 3.50 -5.52 -1.64
CA ASP A 74 3.42 -5.34 -0.20
C ASP A 74 4.79 -5.36 0.51
N VAL A 75 5.92 -5.36 -0.19
CA VAL A 75 7.24 -5.25 0.48
C VAL A 75 7.78 -3.83 0.43
N VAL A 76 7.70 -3.16 -0.71
CA VAL A 76 8.21 -1.79 -0.87
C VAL A 76 7.33 -0.77 -0.11
N SER A 77 6.00 -0.90 -0.20
CA SER A 77 5.05 -0.05 0.55
C SER A 77 5.16 -0.26 2.07
N PHE A 78 5.44 -1.50 2.50
CA PHE A 78 5.59 -1.85 3.91
C PHE A 78 6.93 -1.36 4.47
N VAL A 79 8.02 -1.43 3.69
CA VAL A 79 9.32 -0.85 4.04
C VAL A 79 9.24 0.69 4.08
N GLU A 80 8.56 1.34 3.14
CA GLU A 80 8.37 2.80 3.16
C GLU A 80 7.50 3.27 4.33
N LYS A 81 6.44 2.53 4.70
CA LYS A 81 5.63 2.81 5.89
C LYS A 81 6.39 2.49 7.19
N ALA A 82 7.15 1.41 7.23
CA ALA A 82 7.98 1.04 8.39
C ALA A 82 9.10 2.06 8.62
N GLN A 83 9.74 2.57 7.56
CA GLN A 83 10.76 3.62 7.63
C GLN A 83 10.19 4.97 8.11
N LYS A 84 8.90 5.25 7.89
CA LYS A 84 8.24 6.46 8.43
C LYS A 84 7.80 6.34 9.89
N VAL A 85 7.64 5.11 10.40
CA VAL A 85 7.18 4.83 11.77
C VAL A 85 8.33 4.49 12.71
N VAL A 86 9.48 4.06 12.18
CA VAL A 86 10.67 3.76 12.99
C VAL A 86 11.80 4.72 12.59
N ASP A 87 11.91 5.82 13.32
CA ASP A 87 13.11 6.66 13.26
C ASP A 87 14.29 5.81 13.77
N GLU A 88 15.26 5.55 12.89
CA GLU A 88 16.42 4.68 13.14
C GLU A 88 17.19 5.10 14.42
N LYS A 89 17.08 6.38 14.79
CA LYS A 89 17.64 6.96 16.01
C LYS A 89 16.90 6.54 17.29
N ASP A 90 15.59 6.39 17.23
CA ASP A 90 14.78 6.04 18.40
C ASP A 90 14.89 4.54 18.71
N ALA A 91 14.96 3.69 17.68
CA ALA A 91 15.22 2.26 17.84
C ALA A 91 16.59 1.99 18.50
N LYS A 92 17.64 2.72 18.08
CA LYS A 92 18.98 2.61 18.70
C LYS A 92 18.98 3.08 20.15
N ARG A 93 18.33 4.21 20.45
CA ARG A 93 18.27 4.76 21.81
C ARG A 93 17.51 3.84 22.77
N LEU A 94 16.44 3.21 22.30
CA LEU A 94 15.67 2.24 23.08
C LEU A 94 16.47 0.95 23.33
N ALA A 95 17.20 0.45 22.32
CA ALA A 95 18.06 -0.72 22.46
C ALA A 95 19.22 -0.49 23.45
N GLU A 96 19.87 0.67 23.39
CA GLU A 96 20.92 1.05 24.34
C GLU A 96 20.39 1.17 25.78
N LYS A 97 19.20 1.74 25.97
CA LYS A 97 18.56 1.88 27.29
C LYS A 97 18.12 0.53 27.88
N MET A 98 17.62 -0.38 27.05
CA MET A 98 17.30 -1.76 27.43
C MET A 98 18.55 -2.53 27.86
N LEU A 99 19.64 -2.43 27.10
CA LEU A 99 20.93 -3.04 27.44
C LEU A 99 21.57 -2.44 28.70
N ALA A 100 21.34 -1.15 28.96
CA ALA A 100 21.85 -0.44 30.12
C ALA A 100 20.96 -0.57 31.38
N ASN A 101 19.84 -1.32 31.35
CA ASN A 101 18.84 -1.41 32.42
C ASN A 101 18.34 -0.04 32.93
N LYS A 102 18.37 1.00 32.08
CA LYS A 102 17.88 2.35 32.38
C LYS A 102 16.53 2.58 31.73
N PHE A 103 15.59 1.70 32.02
CA PHE A 103 14.19 1.92 31.66
C PHE A 103 13.55 2.79 32.75
N ASP A 104 13.20 4.01 32.40
CA ASP A 104 12.61 4.98 33.33
C ASP A 104 11.10 5.19 33.07
N PHE A 105 10.45 5.90 33.97
CA PHE A 105 9.00 6.12 33.90
C PHE A 105 8.59 6.99 32.69
N ASP A 106 9.49 7.84 32.21
CA ASP A 106 9.26 8.67 31.02
C ASP A 106 9.27 7.82 29.75
N ASP A 107 10.10 6.78 29.69
CA ASP A 107 10.11 5.81 28.58
C ASP A 107 8.80 4.99 28.55
N PHE A 108 8.28 4.58 29.71
CA PHE A 108 6.97 3.93 29.82
C PHE A 108 5.84 4.85 29.35
N LEU A 109 5.87 6.12 29.74
CA LEU A 109 4.87 7.11 29.31
C LEU A 109 4.91 7.35 27.80
N LYS A 110 6.09 7.44 27.19
CA LYS A 110 6.24 7.58 25.74
C LYS A 110 5.69 6.37 25.00
N GLN A 111 5.97 5.16 25.50
CA GLN A 111 5.44 3.93 24.91
C GLN A 111 3.91 3.87 25.02
N SER A 112 3.35 4.24 26.18
CA SER A 112 1.90 4.32 26.39
C SER A 112 1.23 5.35 25.48
N GLN A 113 1.85 6.52 25.30
CA GLN A 113 1.36 7.56 24.38
C GLN A 113 1.45 7.13 22.92
N MET A 114 2.50 6.40 22.52
CA MET A 114 2.65 5.89 21.17
C MET A 114 1.58 4.83 20.85
N VAL A 115 1.28 3.93 21.79
CA VAL A 115 0.15 2.99 21.68
C VAL A 115 -1.17 3.73 21.57
N LYS A 116 -1.36 4.82 22.32
CA LYS A 116 -2.56 5.67 22.24
C LYS A 116 -2.65 6.44 20.90
N GLN A 117 -1.53 6.84 20.32
CA GLN A 117 -1.44 7.57 19.05
C GLN A 117 -1.62 6.68 17.81
N MET A 118 -1.26 5.40 17.89
CA MET A 118 -1.51 4.43 16.80
C MET A 118 -3.00 4.07 16.63
N GLY A 119 -3.87 4.56 17.52
CA GLY A 119 -5.30 4.23 17.56
C GLY A 119 -5.56 2.92 18.31
N SER A 120 -6.83 2.59 18.56
CA SER A 120 -7.17 1.37 19.31
C SER A 120 -6.56 0.14 18.65
N LEU A 121 -6.05 -0.80 19.45
CA LEU A 121 -5.57 -2.11 18.99
C LEU A 121 -6.62 -2.82 18.11
N ALA A 122 -7.90 -2.52 18.34
CA ALA A 122 -9.04 -2.92 17.51
C ALA A 122 -8.98 -2.42 16.05
N GLY A 123 -8.40 -1.24 15.79
CA GLY A 123 -8.22 -0.70 14.43
C GLY A 123 -7.15 -1.45 13.64
N MET A 124 -6.06 -1.85 14.30
CA MET A 124 -4.99 -2.65 13.67
C MET A 124 -5.43 -4.09 13.40
N LEU A 125 -6.19 -4.71 14.32
CA LEU A 125 -6.74 -6.05 14.14
C LEU A 125 -7.76 -6.14 13.01
N LYS A 126 -8.53 -5.07 12.75
CA LYS A 126 -9.45 -4.98 11.59
C LYS A 126 -8.73 -4.95 10.23
N MET A 127 -7.44 -4.64 10.19
CA MET A 127 -6.65 -4.61 8.95
C MET A 127 -5.82 -5.88 8.73
N MET A 128 -5.83 -6.84 9.67
CA MET A 128 -5.09 -8.10 9.56
C MET A 128 -5.96 -9.15 8.83
N PRO A 129 -5.56 -9.63 7.63
CA PRO A 129 -6.34 -10.62 6.90
C PRO A 129 -6.29 -11.97 7.63
N GLY A 130 -7.45 -12.50 8.04
CA GLY A 130 -7.58 -13.80 8.72
C GLY A 130 -8.02 -13.75 10.18
N ALA A 131 -8.26 -12.57 10.76
CA ALA A 131 -8.72 -12.40 12.15
C ALA A 131 -10.25 -12.55 12.34
N SER A 132 -10.95 -13.29 11.47
CA SER A 132 -12.41 -13.49 11.53
C SER A 132 -12.90 -14.36 12.69
N GLY A 133 -11.99 -14.85 13.55
CA GLY A 133 -12.31 -15.73 14.68
C GLY A 133 -12.24 -15.09 16.07
N ILE A 134 -11.80 -13.84 16.20
CA ILE A 134 -11.73 -13.16 17.52
C ILE A 134 -12.95 -12.26 17.65
N SER A 135 -13.89 -12.64 18.52
CA SER A 135 -15.11 -11.87 18.76
C SER A 135 -14.80 -10.51 19.39
N ASN A 136 -15.57 -9.49 19.02
CA ASN A 136 -15.44 -8.12 19.54
C ASN A 136 -15.51 -8.05 21.08
N GLU A 137 -16.12 -9.04 21.73
CA GLU A 137 -16.21 -9.16 23.19
C GLU A 137 -14.88 -9.52 23.85
N ALA A 138 -14.05 -10.36 23.21
CA ALA A 138 -12.71 -10.71 23.72
C ALA A 138 -11.73 -9.53 23.59
N LEU A 139 -11.97 -8.62 22.65
CA LEU A 139 -11.18 -7.41 22.46
C LEU A 139 -11.60 -6.29 23.42
N ALA A 140 -12.90 -6.18 23.73
CA ALA A 140 -13.41 -5.22 24.71
C ALA A 140 -12.95 -5.55 26.14
N GLN A 141 -12.83 -6.83 26.50
CA GLN A 141 -12.34 -7.26 27.82
C GLN A 141 -10.83 -7.08 28.02
N ALA A 142 -10.07 -6.86 26.96
CA ALA A 142 -8.64 -6.55 27.05
C ALA A 142 -8.37 -5.04 27.17
N GLU A 143 -9.40 -4.20 27.01
CA GLU A 143 -9.34 -2.73 27.10
C GLU A 143 -9.85 -2.18 28.45
N GLU A 144 -10.32 -3.03 29.37
CA GLU A 144 -10.50 -2.73 30.82
C GLU A 144 -9.24 -3.06 31.63
#